data_AF-A0A7C7JC23-F1
#
_entry.id   AF-A0A7C7JC23-F1
#
_cell.length_a   1.000
_cell.length_b   1.000
_cell.length_c   1.000
_cell.angle_alpha   90.00
_cell.angle_beta   90.00
_cell.angle_gamma   90.00
#
_symmetry.space_group_name_H-M   'P 1'
#
loop_
_entity.id
_entity.type
_entity.pdbx_description
1 polymer ?
#
loop_
_entity_poly.entity_id
_entity_poly.type
_entity_poly.pdbx_seq_one_letter_code
_entity_poly.pdbx_strand_id
1 'polypeptide(L)'
;MKKLFLCLISLPLSFQIVASEMGGHTDIHDLMAYLIDPAAEAIWDSAGYVITEEGEVNLAPTDQEGWDKVKNGAKAISESSYLLSMPERALDQTQWVALSMALKGMGERAFKAAENEDAEDLFKIGAELYQVCVDCHQTYWIKEE
;
A
#
# COMPACT_ATOMS: atom_id res chain seq x y z
N MET A 1 68.41 27.23 4.38
CA MET A 1 68.36 26.91 2.94
C MET A 1 67.13 26.03 2.68
N LYS A 2 66.23 26.49 1.79
CA LYS A 2 65.24 25.73 0.98
C LYS A 2 64.43 24.60 1.64
N LYS A 3 63.16 24.86 1.96
CA LYS A 3 61.91 24.53 1.19
C LYS A 3 61.37 23.12 1.53
N LEU A 4 60.20 23.00 2.17
CA LEU A 4 58.86 22.88 1.54
C LEU A 4 58.72 21.51 0.83
N PHE A 5 57.92 20.55 1.31
CA PHE A 5 56.47 20.54 1.03
C PHE A 5 55.68 19.66 2.01
N LEU A 6 54.59 20.25 2.54
CA LEU A 6 53.41 19.57 3.07
C LEU A 6 52.81 18.63 2.01
N CYS A 7 52.37 17.44 2.41
CA CYS A 7 51.24 16.79 1.77
C CYS A 7 50.34 16.22 2.88
N LEU A 8 49.61 17.12 3.54
CA LEU A 8 48.38 16.77 4.25
C LEU A 8 47.40 16.31 3.17
N ILE A 9 47.22 15.00 3.06
CA ILE A 9 46.15 14.43 2.24
C ILE A 9 44.85 14.81 2.95
N SER A 10 44.28 15.95 2.56
CA SER A 10 42.92 16.32 2.86
C SER A 10 42.01 15.34 2.12
N LEU A 11 41.55 14.29 2.82
CA LEU A 11 40.36 13.57 2.37
C LEU A 11 39.25 14.63 2.26
N PRO A 12 38.60 14.81 1.10
CA PRO A 12 37.47 15.71 1.02
C PRO A 12 36.35 15.10 1.88
N LEU A 13 36.14 15.69 3.05
CA LEU A 13 35.00 15.48 3.93
C LEU A 13 33.75 16.13 3.29
N SER A 14 33.39 15.68 2.09
CA SER A 14 32.26 16.24 1.33
C SER A 14 31.52 15.19 0.50
N PHE A 15 31.50 13.94 0.97
CA PHE A 15 30.58 12.90 0.47
C PHE A 15 29.62 12.40 1.55
N GLN A 16 29.29 13.23 2.53
CA GLN A 16 28.22 12.94 3.49
C GLN A 16 27.43 14.23 3.67
N ILE A 17 26.10 14.13 3.73
CA ILE A 17 25.10 15.21 3.83
C ILE A 17 24.52 15.67 2.48
N VAL A 18 23.95 14.76 1.69
CA VAL A 18 22.68 14.99 0.95
C VAL A 18 21.97 13.63 0.82
N ALA A 19 21.58 13.01 1.93
CA ALA A 19 20.80 11.77 1.91
C ALA A 19 19.65 11.76 2.93
N SER A 20 19.62 12.72 3.86
CA SER A 20 18.70 12.67 5.00
C SER A 20 17.42 13.51 4.82
N GLU A 21 17.27 14.22 3.70
CA GLU A 21 16.20 15.23 3.53
C GLU A 21 15.44 15.02 2.22
N MET A 22 14.96 13.79 1.96
CA MET A 22 13.98 13.53 0.90
C MET A 22 12.85 12.63 1.41
N GLY A 23 11.91 13.25 2.14
CA GLY A 23 10.48 12.94 2.05
C GLY A 23 9.96 11.59 2.55
N GLY A 24 10.36 11.11 3.72
CA GLY A 24 9.85 9.83 4.26
C GLY A 24 8.36 9.81 4.65
N HIS A 25 7.79 10.93 5.10
CA HIS A 25 6.39 10.98 5.55
C HIS A 25 5.39 11.26 4.41
N THR A 26 5.75 12.14 3.47
CA THR A 26 4.90 12.48 2.32
C THR A 26 4.74 11.30 1.35
N ASP A 27 5.78 10.48 1.17
CA ASP A 27 5.76 9.34 0.25
C ASP A 27 4.83 8.20 0.71
N ILE A 28 4.81 7.88 2.01
CA ILE A 28 3.88 6.87 2.57
C ILE A 28 2.45 7.40 2.53
N HIS A 29 2.23 8.64 2.97
CA HIS A 29 0.91 9.24 2.92
C HIS A 29 0.33 9.22 1.50
N ASP A 30 1.12 9.65 0.51
CA ASP A 30 0.69 9.68 -0.88
C ASP A 30 0.44 8.27 -1.44
N LEU A 31 1.27 7.29 -1.07
CA LEU A 31 1.06 5.89 -1.44
C LEU A 31 -0.27 5.36 -0.87
N MET A 32 -0.56 5.66 0.39
CA MET A 32 -1.80 5.27 1.03
C MET A 32 -3.00 5.97 0.37
N ALA A 33 -2.97 7.29 0.25
CA ALA A 33 -4.10 8.10 -0.21
C ALA A 33 -4.39 7.97 -1.70
N TYR A 34 -3.37 7.83 -2.55
CA TYR A 34 -3.54 7.89 -4.01
C TYR A 34 -3.37 6.56 -4.73
N LEU A 35 -2.91 5.51 -4.04
CA LEU A 35 -2.74 4.20 -4.64
C LEU A 35 -3.49 3.10 -3.88
N ILE A 36 -3.39 3.03 -2.56
CA ILE A 36 -4.01 1.96 -1.77
C ILE A 36 -5.50 2.23 -1.53
N ASP A 37 -5.87 3.44 -1.10
CA ASP A 37 -7.25 3.80 -0.78
C ASP A 37 -8.20 3.65 -1.97
N PRO A 38 -7.98 4.28 -3.15
CA PRO A 38 -8.86 4.10 -4.30
C PRO A 38 -8.86 2.66 -4.85
N ALA A 39 -7.78 1.90 -4.61
CA ALA A 39 -7.70 0.50 -5.01
C ALA A 39 -8.53 -0.42 -4.10
N ALA A 40 -8.62 -0.09 -2.81
CA ALA A 40 -9.50 -0.77 -1.87
C ALA A 40 -10.97 -0.43 -2.15
N GLU A 41 -11.27 0.83 -2.46
CA GLU A 41 -12.61 1.26 -2.91
C GLU A 41 -13.07 0.45 -4.14
N ALA A 42 -12.20 0.26 -5.14
CA ALA A 42 -12.54 -0.55 -6.32
C ALA A 42 -12.97 -2.00 -5.98
N ILE A 43 -12.43 -2.57 -4.90
CA ILE A 43 -12.83 -3.90 -4.41
C ILE A 43 -14.15 -3.82 -3.65
N TRP A 44 -14.28 -2.88 -2.71
CA TRP A 44 -15.46 -2.75 -1.85
C TRP A 44 -16.71 -2.31 -2.61
N ASP A 45 -16.58 -1.39 -3.57
CA ASP A 45 -17.68 -0.93 -4.43
C ASP A 45 -18.17 -2.02 -5.39
N SER A 46 -17.45 -3.13 -5.50
CA SER A 46 -17.74 -4.26 -6.38
C SER A 46 -18.19 -5.51 -5.60
N ALA A 47 -18.44 -5.40 -4.29
CA ALA A 47 -18.72 -6.57 -3.47
C ALA A 47 -19.86 -6.34 -2.46
N GLY A 48 -20.66 -7.37 -2.23
CA GLY A 48 -21.75 -7.33 -1.26
C GLY A 48 -23.01 -6.63 -1.77
N TYR A 49 -23.74 -6.01 -0.84
CA TYR A 49 -25.06 -5.44 -1.09
C TYR A 49 -25.21 -4.09 -0.39
N VAL A 50 -25.95 -3.19 -1.03
CA VAL A 50 -26.46 -1.96 -0.39
C VAL A 50 -27.96 -2.04 -0.22
N ILE A 51 -28.46 -1.56 0.92
CA ILE A 51 -29.89 -1.49 1.22
C ILE A 51 -30.39 -0.11 0.75
N THR A 52 -31.35 -0.09 -0.17
CA THR A 52 -32.04 1.12 -0.65
C THR A 52 -33.50 1.12 -0.21
N GLU A 53 -34.24 2.19 -0.52
CA GLU A 53 -35.69 2.24 -0.26
C GLU A 53 -36.48 1.18 -1.05
N GLU A 54 -35.94 0.76 -2.20
CA GLU A 54 -36.52 -0.23 -3.11
C GLU A 54 -36.12 -1.68 -2.80
N GLY A 55 -35.12 -1.91 -1.94
CA GLY A 55 -34.65 -3.23 -1.55
C GLY A 55 -33.12 -3.36 -1.54
N GLU A 56 -32.61 -4.59 -1.59
CA GLU A 56 -31.17 -4.87 -1.65
C GLU A 56 -30.66 -4.81 -3.09
N VAL A 57 -29.58 -4.06 -3.32
CA VAL A 57 -28.87 -3.99 -4.60
C VAL A 57 -27.53 -4.70 -4.47
N ASN A 58 -27.32 -5.73 -5.30
CA ASN A 58 -26.04 -6.43 -5.40
C ASN A 58 -25.01 -5.55 -6.12
N LEU A 59 -23.83 -5.40 -5.53
CA LEU A 59 -22.73 -4.60 -6.07
C LEU A 59 -21.79 -5.40 -7.00
N ALA A 60 -21.94 -6.72 -7.07
CA ALA A 60 -21.08 -7.57 -7.89
C ALA A 60 -21.07 -7.11 -9.37
N PRO A 61 -19.88 -7.05 -10.01
CA PRO A 61 -19.78 -6.76 -11.42
C PRO A 61 -20.63 -7.70 -12.28
N THR A 62 -21.33 -7.13 -13.25
CA THR A 62 -22.15 -7.89 -14.20
C THR A 62 -21.53 -8.01 -15.58
N ASP A 63 -20.35 -7.41 -15.78
CA ASP A 63 -19.61 -7.40 -17.03
C ASP A 63 -18.10 -7.43 -16.81
N GLN A 64 -17.38 -7.61 -17.92
CA GLN A 64 -15.93 -7.70 -17.91
C GLN A 64 -15.27 -6.39 -17.47
N GLU A 65 -15.85 -5.24 -17.79
CA GLU A 65 -15.29 -3.94 -17.41
C GLU A 65 -15.29 -3.77 -15.88
N GLY A 66 -16.37 -4.15 -15.22
CA GLY A 66 -16.44 -4.16 -13.77
C GLY A 66 -15.45 -5.14 -13.13
N TRP A 67 -15.33 -6.36 -13.66
CA TRP A 67 -14.32 -7.31 -13.18
C TRP A 67 -12.88 -6.83 -13.43
N ASP A 68 -12.63 -6.12 -14.53
CA ASP A 68 -11.34 -5.51 -14.83
C ASP A 68 -11.00 -4.38 -13.84
N LYS A 69 -12.00 -3.60 -13.39
CA LYS A 69 -11.80 -2.60 -12.32
C LYS A 69 -11.35 -3.25 -11.01
N VAL A 70 -11.98 -4.36 -10.60
CA VAL A 70 -11.57 -5.10 -9.41
C VAL A 70 -10.15 -5.65 -9.57
N LYS A 71 -9.83 -6.25 -10.73
CA LYS A 71 -8.47 -6.75 -11.02
C LYS A 71 -7.42 -5.65 -10.93
N ASN A 72 -7.71 -4.46 -11.47
CA ASN A 72 -6.81 -3.32 -11.42
C ASN A 72 -6.60 -2.83 -9.98
N GLY A 73 -7.67 -2.68 -9.19
CA GLY A 73 -7.57 -2.32 -7.77
C GLY A 73 -6.79 -3.37 -6.97
N ALA A 74 -7.10 -4.65 -7.17
CA ALA A 74 -6.40 -5.76 -6.52
C ALA A 74 -4.88 -5.77 -6.81
N LYS A 75 -4.47 -5.49 -8.05
CA LYS A 75 -3.06 -5.35 -8.40
C LYS A 75 -2.42 -4.10 -7.85
N ALA A 76 -3.14 -2.97 -7.87
CA ALA A 76 -2.65 -1.76 -7.23
C ALA A 76 -2.37 -2.00 -5.74
N ILE A 77 -3.26 -2.69 -5.01
CA ILE A 77 -3.01 -3.12 -3.62
C ILE A 77 -1.78 -4.02 -3.54
N SER A 78 -1.69 -5.09 -4.33
CA SER A 78 -0.60 -6.07 -4.15
C SER A 78 0.79 -5.46 -4.39
N GLU A 79 0.93 -4.63 -5.42
CA GLU A 79 2.21 -4.01 -5.77
C GLU A 79 2.57 -2.85 -4.83
N SER A 80 1.60 -2.00 -4.49
CA SER A 80 1.83 -0.88 -3.55
C SER A 80 2.16 -1.36 -2.13
N SER A 81 1.56 -2.47 -1.72
CA SER A 81 1.88 -3.11 -0.43
C SER A 81 3.31 -3.61 -0.37
N TYR A 82 3.85 -4.08 -1.50
CA TYR A 82 5.27 -4.41 -1.58
C TYR A 82 6.14 -3.16 -1.42
N LEU A 83 5.73 -2.03 -2.02
CA LEU A 83 6.43 -0.76 -1.82
C LEU A 83 6.44 -0.33 -0.34
N LEU A 84 5.35 -0.52 0.40
CA LEU A 84 5.32 -0.28 1.85
C LEU A 84 6.36 -1.12 2.61
N SER A 85 6.63 -2.34 2.15
CA SER A 85 7.57 -3.26 2.81
C SER A 85 9.04 -2.97 2.52
N MET A 86 9.36 -2.04 1.61
CA MET A 86 10.75 -1.75 1.25
C MET A 86 11.54 -1.17 2.43
N PRO A 87 12.83 -1.50 2.61
CA PRO A 87 13.62 -1.05 3.76
C PRO A 87 13.62 0.46 4.01
N GLU A 88 13.53 1.25 2.95
CA GLU A 88 13.53 2.72 2.94
C GLU A 88 12.16 3.34 3.29
N ARG A 89 11.07 2.57 3.21
CA ARG A 89 9.69 3.01 3.51
C ARG A 89 9.17 2.41 4.81
N ALA A 90 9.66 1.25 5.20
CA ALA A 90 9.17 0.55 6.37
C ALA A 90 9.52 1.29 7.67
N LEU A 91 8.51 1.55 8.52
CA LEU A 91 8.72 2.17 9.83
C LEU A 91 9.46 1.22 10.80
N ASP A 92 9.26 -0.08 10.65
CA ASP A 92 10.07 -1.11 11.28
C ASP A 92 10.14 -2.38 10.42
N GLN A 93 11.11 -3.24 10.71
CA GLN A 93 11.35 -4.48 9.95
C GLN A 93 10.56 -5.68 10.49
N THR A 94 9.54 -5.42 11.30
CA THR A 94 8.78 -6.46 12.01
C THR A 94 7.30 -6.38 11.66
N GLN A 95 6.48 -5.76 12.49
CA GLN A 95 5.04 -5.70 12.34
C GLN A 95 4.63 -4.88 11.10
N TRP A 96 5.36 -3.82 10.74
CA TRP A 96 5.07 -3.03 9.54
C TRP A 96 5.23 -3.87 8.27
N VAL A 97 6.38 -4.54 8.12
CA VAL A 97 6.65 -5.43 6.98
C VAL A 97 5.67 -6.60 6.97
N ALA A 98 5.37 -7.19 8.11
CA ALA A 98 4.42 -8.30 8.20
C ALA A 98 3.01 -7.90 7.74
N LEU A 99 2.49 -6.76 8.20
CA LEU A 99 1.17 -6.26 7.81
C LEU A 99 1.15 -5.78 6.35
N SER A 100 2.23 -5.17 5.86
CA SER A 100 2.38 -4.83 4.44
C SER A 100 2.33 -6.08 3.55
N MET A 101 3.01 -7.15 3.95
CA MET A 101 2.98 -8.42 3.21
C MET A 101 1.64 -9.14 3.33
N ALA A 102 0.93 -9.01 4.45
CA ALA A 102 -0.45 -9.50 4.58
C ALA A 102 -1.38 -8.75 3.62
N LEU A 103 -1.26 -7.42 3.53
CA LEU A 103 -2.04 -6.59 2.60
C LEU A 103 -1.76 -6.97 1.15
N LYS A 104 -0.49 -7.23 0.81
CA LYS A 104 -0.12 -7.78 -0.50
C LYS A 104 -0.87 -9.07 -0.81
N GLY A 105 -0.92 -10.00 0.15
CA GLY A 105 -1.63 -11.27 0.01
C GLY A 105 -3.14 -11.08 -0.21
N MET A 106 -3.76 -10.08 0.42
CA MET A 106 -5.17 -9.75 0.19
C MET A 106 -5.41 -9.25 -1.25
N GLY A 107 -4.53 -8.40 -1.79
CA GLY A 107 -4.58 -7.99 -3.19
C GLY A 107 -4.46 -9.17 -4.16
N GLU A 108 -3.56 -10.13 -3.89
CA GLU A 108 -3.42 -11.34 -4.73
C GLU A 108 -4.67 -12.23 -4.70
N ARG A 109 -5.30 -12.37 -3.53
CA ARG A 109 -6.55 -13.11 -3.37
C ARG A 109 -7.71 -12.42 -4.07
N ALA A 110 -7.85 -11.10 -3.89
CA ALA A 110 -8.88 -10.31 -4.57
C ALA A 110 -8.76 -10.41 -6.10
N PHE A 111 -7.52 -10.35 -6.61
CA PHE A 111 -7.26 -10.52 -8.04
C PHE A 111 -7.74 -11.90 -8.50
N LYS A 112 -7.46 -12.95 -7.71
CA LYS A 112 -7.87 -14.31 -8.07
C LYS A 112 -9.39 -14.50 -8.03
N ALA A 113 -10.07 -13.93 -7.05
CA ALA A 113 -11.53 -13.92 -7.00
C ALA A 113 -12.13 -13.22 -8.23
N ALA A 114 -11.56 -12.06 -8.61
CA ALA A 114 -12.00 -11.32 -9.79
C ALA A 114 -11.71 -12.04 -11.12
N GLU A 115 -10.60 -12.76 -11.24
CA GLU A 115 -10.34 -13.63 -12.41
C GLU A 115 -11.37 -14.75 -12.56
N ASN A 116 -11.90 -15.25 -11.44
CA ASN A 116 -12.88 -16.33 -11.42
C ASN A 116 -14.33 -15.80 -11.39
N GLU A 117 -14.52 -14.48 -11.38
CA GLU A 117 -15.82 -13.82 -11.22
C GLU A 117 -16.57 -14.29 -9.95
N ASP A 118 -15.83 -14.57 -8.87
CA ASP A 118 -16.36 -15.11 -7.62
C ASP A 118 -16.75 -13.98 -6.67
N ALA A 119 -18.00 -13.52 -6.79
CA ALA A 119 -18.54 -12.43 -5.96
C ALA A 119 -18.64 -12.78 -4.47
N GLU A 120 -18.84 -14.05 -4.12
CA GLU A 120 -18.95 -14.48 -2.72
C GLU A 120 -17.58 -14.45 -2.05
N ASP A 121 -16.56 -14.97 -2.73
CA ASP A 121 -15.19 -14.91 -2.23
C ASP A 121 -14.68 -13.46 -2.18
N LEU A 122 -14.99 -12.64 -3.19
CA LEU A 122 -14.63 -11.22 -3.19
C LEU A 122 -15.23 -10.47 -1.99
N PHE A 123 -16.48 -10.77 -1.61
CA PHE A 123 -17.11 -10.19 -0.43
C PHE A 123 -16.40 -10.58 0.88
N LYS A 124 -16.03 -11.86 1.04
CA LYS A 124 -15.25 -12.33 2.21
C LYS A 124 -13.88 -11.66 2.27
N ILE A 125 -13.20 -11.60 1.13
CA ILE A 125 -11.92 -10.92 0.97
C ILE A 125 -12.02 -9.44 1.34
N GLY A 126 -13.11 -8.76 1.00
CA GLY A 126 -13.36 -7.37 1.39
C GLY A 126 -13.33 -7.15 2.91
N ALA A 127 -13.92 -8.06 3.69
CA ALA A 127 -13.92 -8.00 5.15
C ALA A 127 -12.53 -8.29 5.75
N GLU A 128 -11.82 -9.27 5.21
CA GLU A 128 -10.47 -9.61 5.65
C GLU A 128 -9.45 -8.52 5.29
N LEU A 129 -9.60 -7.90 4.10
CA LEU A 129 -8.82 -6.75 3.66
C LEU A 129 -9.00 -5.59 4.64
N TYR A 130 -10.24 -5.28 5.02
CA TYR A 130 -10.54 -4.26 6.03
C TYR A 130 -9.80 -4.54 7.35
N GLN A 131 -9.79 -5.79 7.82
CA GLN A 131 -9.10 -6.13 9.07
C GLN A 131 -7.60 -5.87 9.00
N VAL A 132 -6.94 -6.21 7.89
CA VAL A 132 -5.50 -5.90 7.69
C VAL A 132 -5.25 -4.40 7.73
N CYS A 133 -6.11 -3.60 7.08
CA CYS A 133 -6.03 -2.14 7.12
C CYS A 133 -6.17 -1.61 8.56
N VAL A 134 -7.15 -2.12 9.32
CA VAL A 134 -7.35 -1.75 10.72
C VAL A 134 -6.15 -2.11 11.59
N ASP A 135 -5.61 -3.32 11.46
CA ASP A 135 -4.49 -3.78 12.28
C ASP A 135 -3.23 -2.91 12.06
N CYS A 136 -2.99 -2.51 10.80
CA CYS A 136 -1.89 -1.59 10.47
C CYS A 136 -2.16 -0.18 11.00
N HIS A 137 -3.34 0.37 10.73
CA HIS A 137 -3.68 1.74 11.11
C HIS A 137 -3.77 1.92 12.63
N GLN A 138 -4.28 0.95 13.38
CA GLN A 138 -4.28 1.02 14.85
C GLN A 138 -2.87 1.06 15.45
N THR A 139 -1.91 0.46 14.75
CA THR A 139 -0.51 0.41 15.19
C THR A 139 0.27 1.66 14.78
N TYR A 140 0.08 2.15 13.55
CA TYR A 140 0.96 3.15 12.94
C TYR A 140 0.28 4.47 12.54
N TRP A 141 -1.05 4.55 12.57
CA TRP A 141 -1.75 5.81 12.31
C TRP A 141 -1.68 6.69 13.56
N ILE A 142 -0.59 7.44 13.68
CA ILE A 142 -0.49 8.52 14.66
C ILE A 142 -1.26 9.70 14.11
N LYS A 143 -2.42 10.02 14.71
CA LYS A 143 -3.01 11.34 14.55
C LYS A 143 -2.11 12.31 15.31
N GLU A 144 -1.49 13.26 14.64
CA GLU A 144 -0.90 14.41 15.33
C GLU A 144 -2.03 15.12 16.10
N GLU A 145 -1.81 15.38 17.39
CA GLU A 145 -2.64 16.30 18.18
C GLU A 145 -2.26 17.76 17.86
#